data_AF-M5RXG8-F1
#
_entry.id   AF-M5RXG8-F1
#
_cell.length_a   1.000
_cell.length_b   1.000
_cell.length_c   1.000
_cell.angle_alpha   90.00
_cell.angle_beta   90.00
_cell.angle_gamma   90.00
#
_symmetry.space_group_name_H-M   'P 1'
#
loop_
_entity.id
_entity.type
_entity.pdbx_description
1 polymer ?
#
loop_
_entity_poly.entity_id
_entity_poly.type
_entity_poly.pdbx_seq_one_letter_code
_entity_poly.pdbx_strand_id
1 'polypeptide(L)' 'MLARYYSRPEYELYDLQNDPNELSNLAGREELSSVQHELTSELNHWIKDQGDELTVFHPPLMLDAPETWVPRKKKRN' A
#
# COMPACT_ATOMS: atom_id res chain seq x y z
N MET A 1 -14.03 9.00 -9.59
CA MET A 1 -13.86 9.50 -8.20
C MET A 1 -14.09 8.43 -7.11
N LEU A 2 -14.49 7.18 -7.41
CA LEU A 2 -14.50 6.07 -6.43
C LEU A 2 -13.47 4.98 -6.73
N ALA A 3 -13.24 4.63 -8.01
CA ALA A 3 -12.33 3.54 -8.39
C ALA A 3 -10.87 3.68 -7.90
N ARG A 4 -10.34 4.91 -7.80
CA ARG A 4 -8.96 5.19 -7.36
C ARG A 4 -8.77 5.12 -5.84
N TYR A 5 -9.84 5.29 -5.05
CA TYR A 5 -9.78 5.08 -3.60
C TYR A 5 -9.67 3.60 -3.23
N TYR A 6 -10.01 2.77 -4.20
CA TYR A 6 -10.42 1.41 -3.99
C TYR A 6 -9.46 0.43 -4.71
N SER A 7 -8.95 0.78 -5.90
CA SER A 7 -7.79 0.11 -6.50
C SER A 7 -6.52 0.82 -6.03
N ARG A 8 -5.98 0.38 -4.89
CA ARG A 8 -4.67 0.84 -4.42
C ARG A 8 -3.60 -0.08 -4.98
N PRO A 9 -2.67 0.44 -5.79
CA PRO A 9 -1.49 -0.34 -6.18
C PRO A 9 -0.68 -0.69 -4.93
N GLU A 10 0.12 -1.75 -5.02
CA GLU A 10 0.99 -2.21 -3.93
C GLU A 10 1.92 -1.11 -3.43
N TYR A 11 2.40 -0.25 -4.34
CA TYR A 11 3.27 0.87 -4.05
C TYR A 11 2.68 2.20 -4.52
N GLU A 12 2.87 3.24 -3.70
CA GLU A 12 2.61 4.63 -4.06
C GLU A 12 3.92 5.42 -3.94
N LEU A 13 4.31 6.15 -4.98
CA LEU A 13 5.54 6.92 -5.05
C LEU A 13 5.20 8.39 -5.33
N TYR A 14 5.70 9.31 -4.53
CA TYR A 14 5.39 10.73 -4.64
C TYR A 14 6.66 11.58 -4.67
N ASP A 15 6.63 12.64 -5.48
CA ASP A 15 7.65 13.68 -5.46
C ASP A 15 7.18 14.81 -4.54
N LEU A 16 7.67 14.83 -3.30
CA LEU A 16 7.23 15.81 -2.30
C LEU A 16 7.61 17.26 -2.63
N GLN A 17 8.59 17.49 -3.51
CA GLN A 17 8.98 18.85 -3.92
C GLN A 17 7.95 19.44 -4.88
N ASN A 18 7.45 18.62 -5.81
CA ASN A 18 6.51 19.04 -6.84
C ASN A 18 5.03 18.71 -6.51
N ASP A 19 4.80 17.75 -5.63
CA ASP A 19 3.49 17.27 -5.17
C ASP A 19 3.46 17.10 -3.64
N PRO A 20 3.47 18.22 -2.88
CA PRO A 20 3.50 18.19 -1.42
C PRO A 20 2.23 17.61 -0.78
N ASN A 21 1.16 17.40 -1.56
CA ASN A 21 -0.11 16.85 -1.09
C ASN A 21 -0.31 15.40 -1.54
N GLU A 22 0.69 14.76 -2.15
CA GLU A 22 0.67 13.33 -2.53
C GLU A 22 -0.55 12.95 -3.41
N LEU A 23 -0.94 13.85 -4.31
CA LEU A 23 -2.13 13.69 -5.15
C LEU A 23 -1.82 12.96 -6.47
N SER A 24 -0.55 12.80 -6.82
CA SER A 24 -0.08 12.24 -8.08
C SER A 24 0.85 11.05 -7.84
N ASN A 25 0.29 9.85 -7.75
CA ASN A 25 1.09 8.62 -7.63
C ASN A 25 1.92 8.40 -8.91
N LEU A 26 3.23 8.28 -8.73
CA LEU A 26 4.26 8.08 -9.75
C LEU A 26 4.76 6.63 -9.83
N ALA A 27 4.26 5.74 -8.98
CA ALA A 27 4.69 4.34 -8.95
C ALA A 27 4.40 3.65 -10.29
N GLY A 28 5.34 2.80 -10.73
CA GLY A 28 5.24 2.06 -12.00
C GLY A 28 5.61 2.86 -13.25
N ARG A 29 6.03 4.13 -13.12
CA ARG A 29 6.62 4.89 -14.24
C ARG A 29 8.02 4.39 -14.53
N GLU A 30 8.30 4.08 -15.79
CA GLU A 30 9.59 3.51 -16.22
C GLU A 30 10.76 4.44 -15.89
N GLU A 31 10.55 5.75 -16.03
CA GLU A 31 11.56 6.78 -15.76
C GLU A 31 11.96 6.85 -14.27
N LEU A 32 11.12 6.36 -13.37
CA LEU A 32 11.34 6.36 -11.92
C LEU A 32 11.58 4.96 -11.35
N SER A 33 11.74 3.96 -12.21
CA SER A 33 11.97 2.56 -11.80
C SER A 33 13.17 2.39 -10.87
N SER A 34 14.28 3.09 -11.15
CA SER A 34 15.47 3.05 -10.29
C SER A 34 15.21 3.64 -8.91
N VAL A 35 14.52 4.77 -8.81
CA VAL A 35 14.16 5.42 -7.54
C VAL A 35 13.22 4.53 -6.74
N GLN A 36 12.22 3.96 -7.40
CA GLN A 36 11.29 3.03 -6.76
C GLN A 36 12.04 1.79 -6.24
N HIS A 37 13.00 1.26 -6.99
CA HIS A 37 13.79 0.10 -6.56
C HIS A 37 14.66 0.41 -5.34
N GLU A 38 15.32 1.57 -5.32
CA GLU A 38 16.14 2.01 -4.18
C GLU A 38 15.31 2.13 -2.90
N LEU A 39 14.21 2.89 -2.95
CA LEU A 39 13.35 3.11 -1.78
C LEU A 39 12.69 1.82 -1.28
N THR A 40 12.25 0.95 -2.19
CA THR A 40 11.67 -0.35 -1.78
C THR A 40 12.71 -1.28 -1.18
N SER A 41 13.97 -1.24 -1.65
CA SER A 41 15.08 -1.98 -1.06
C SER A 41 15.38 -1.51 0.36
N GLU A 42 15.46 -0.19 0.59
CA GLU A 42 15.67 0.38 1.92
C GLU A 42 14.53 0.03 2.88
N LEU A 43 13.28 0.12 2.41
CA LEU A 43 12.11 -0.26 3.20
C LEU A 43 12.17 -1.74 3.61
N ASN A 44 12.47 -2.64 2.67
CA ASN A 44 12.58 -4.08 2.94
C ASN A 44 13.71 -4.40 3.93
N HIS A 45 14.83 -3.69 3.83
CA HIS A 45 15.91 -3.80 4.80
C HIS A 45 15.43 -3.40 6.20
N TRP A 46 14.76 -2.25 6.30
CA TRP A 46 14.26 -1.75 7.58
C TRP A 46 13.22 -2.68 8.21
N ILE A 47 12.27 -3.20 7.43
CA ILE A 47 11.27 -4.21 7.87
C ILE A 47 11.99 -5.40 8.52
N LYS A 48 13.02 -5.92 7.86
CA LYS A 48 13.81 -7.04 8.36
C LYS A 48 14.55 -6.69 9.66
N ASP A 49 15.13 -5.49 9.74
CA ASP A 49 15.84 -5.02 10.93
C ASP A 49 14.90 -4.83 12.14
N GLN A 50 13.64 -4.47 11.90
CA GLN A 50 12.63 -4.41 12.95
C GLN A 50 12.16 -5.80 13.41
N GLY A 51 12.55 -6.87 12.71
CA GLY A 51 12.03 -8.22 12.94
C GLY A 51 10.55 -8.33 12.57
N ASP A 52 10.06 -7.49 11.66
CA ASP A 52 8.68 -7.55 11.18
C ASP A 52 8.51 -8.70 10.19
N GLU A 53 7.61 -9.64 10.51
CA GLU A 53 7.28 -10.79 9.68
C GLU A 53 6.24 -10.47 8.59
N LEU A 54 5.81 -9.21 8.47
CA LEU A 54 4.75 -8.76 7.58
C LEU A 54 3.45 -9.56 7.79
N THR A 55 3.16 -9.87 9.05
CA THR A 55 2.02 -10.74 9.40
C THR A 55 0.70 -10.05 9.05
N VAL A 56 0.01 -10.60 8.05
CA VAL A 56 -1.34 -10.16 7.69
C VAL A 56 -2.34 -10.85 8.62
N PHE A 57 -2.78 -10.15 9.66
CA PHE A 57 -3.77 -10.70 10.60
C PHE A 57 -5.14 -10.95 9.95
N HIS A 58 -5.43 -10.25 8.84
CA HIS A 58 -6.75 -10.19 8.23
C HIS A 58 -6.68 -10.05 6.70
N PRO A 59 -7.50 -10.78 5.92
CA PRO A 59 -7.58 -10.55 4.49
C PRO A 59 -8.00 -9.10 4.22
N PRO A 60 -7.41 -8.42 3.20
CA PRO A 60 -7.78 -7.07 2.85
C PRO A 60 -9.24 -7.01 2.43
N LEU A 61 -9.86 -5.84 2.63
CA LEU A 61 -11.20 -5.57 2.10
C LEU A 61 -11.08 -5.45 0.59
N MET A 62 -11.64 -6.42 -0.13
CA MET A 62 -11.59 -6.44 -1.58
C MET A 62 -12.75 -5.62 -2.15
N LEU A 63 -12.50 -4.96 -3.28
CA LEU A 63 -13.46 -4.09 -3.95
C LEU A 63 -14.60 -4.82 -4.63
N ASP A 64 -14.24 -5.94 -5.23
CA ASP A 64 -15.10 -6.83 -5.99
C ASP A 64 -15.83 -7.82 -5.09
N ALA A 65 -15.51 -7.84 -3.79
CA ALA A 65 -16.14 -8.65 -2.77
C ALA A 65 -16.76 -7.78 -1.67
N PRO A 66 -17.91 -7.11 -1.93
CA PRO A 66 -18.61 -6.26 -0.94
C PRO A 66 -19.02 -7.04 0.32
N GLU A 67 -19.09 -8.36 0.27
CA GLU A 67 -19.25 -9.25 1.44
C GLU A 67 -18.11 -9.11 2.47
N THR A 68 -16.95 -8.57 2.09
CA THR A 68 -15.86 -8.29 3.02
C THR A 68 -16.12 -7.02 3.85
N TRP A 69 -17.02 -6.14 3.42
CA TRP A 69 -17.29 -4.83 4.07
C TRP A 69 -18.19 -4.93 5.30
N VAL A 70 -18.63 -6.14 5.67
CA VAL A 70 -19.44 -6.34 6.87
C VAL A 70 -18.55 -6.36 8.13
N PRO A 71 -18.94 -5.69 9.22
CA PRO A 71 -18.23 -5.78 10.49
C PRO A 71 -18.10 -7.24 10.93
N ARG A 72 -16.87 -7.70 11.18
CA ARG A 72 -16.65 -9.08 11.62
C ARG A 72 -17.35 -9.34 12.96
N LYS A 73 -18.17 -10.38 13.01
CA LYS A 73 -18.81 -10.83 14.26
C LYS A 73 -17.73 -11.25 15.25
N LYS A 74 -17.58 -10.50 16.34
CA LYS A 74 -16.67 -10.84 17.44
C LYS A 74 -17.13 -12.18 18.02
N LYS A 75 -16.26 -13.21 18.00
CA LYS A 75 -16.54 -14.43 18.77
C LYS A 75 -16.63 -14.02 20.24
N ARG A 76 -17.78 -14.25 20.86
CA ARG A 76 -17.94 -14.16 22.32
C ARG A 76 -17.32 -15.42 22.90
N ASN A 77 -16.34 -15.24 23.79
CA ASN A 77 -15.85 -16.31 24.65
C ASN A 77 -16.91 -16.64 25.70
#